data_AF-A0A0L1MM64-F1
#
_entry.id   AF-A0A0L1MM64-F1
#
_cell.length_a   1.000
_cell.length_b   1.000
_cell.length_c   1.000
_cell.angle_alpha   90.00
_cell.angle_beta   90.00
_cell.angle_gamma   90.00
#
_symmetry.space_group_name_H-M   'P 1'
#
loop_
_entity.id
_entity.type
_entity.pdbx_description
1 polymer ?
#
loop_
_entity_poly.entity_id
_entity_poly.type
_entity_poly.pdbx_seq_one_letter_code
_entity_poly.pdbx_strand_id
1 'polypeptide(L)'
;MIDESTGMTPGVRYEIENRERVEPFAGFFLDGKYYLTPELQTAIGWLEGNRFIYDELDPEGEPVFQDRVAGTIKDLKLTLSDGMTLDIQPIAGT
;
A
#
# COMPACT_ATOMS: atom_id res chain seq x y z
N MET A 1 -2.20 -9.38 12.42
CA MET A 1 -3.04 -8.33 13.00
C MET A 1 -2.54 -7.02 12.42
N ILE A 2 -3.43 -6.18 11.88
CA ILE A 2 -3.05 -4.87 11.36
C ILE A 2 -2.68 -4.00 12.56
N ASP A 3 -1.58 -3.27 12.46
CA ASP A 3 -1.16 -2.35 13.50
C ASP A 3 -2.18 -1.20 13.62
N GLU A 4 -2.67 -0.94 14.83
CA GLU A 4 -3.71 0.07 15.10
C GLU A 4 -3.26 1.47 14.68
N SER A 5 -1.95 1.75 14.69
CA SER A 5 -1.41 3.05 14.27
C SER A 5 -1.64 3.37 12.79
N THR A 6 -1.91 2.36 11.96
CA THR A 6 -2.22 2.57 10.54
C THR A 6 -3.55 3.28 10.31
N GLY A 7 -4.47 3.20 11.28
CA GLY A 7 -5.85 3.68 11.14
C GLY A 7 -6.74 2.80 10.26
N MET A 8 -6.24 1.66 9.76
CA MET A 8 -7.01 0.72 8.95
C MET A 8 -7.85 -0.22 9.81
N THR A 9 -9.07 -0.49 9.35
CA THR A 9 -10.00 -1.44 9.97
C THR A 9 -9.94 -2.79 9.26
N PRO A 10 -9.85 -3.92 9.99
CA PRO A 10 -9.93 -5.26 9.39
C PRO A 10 -11.19 -5.45 8.53
N GLY A 11 -11.05 -6.16 7.41
CA GLY A 11 -12.12 -6.42 6.44
C GLY A 11 -12.54 -5.22 5.57
N VAL A 12 -11.99 -4.02 5.78
CA VAL A 12 -12.23 -2.84 4.93
C VAL A 12 -11.12 -2.74 3.88
N ARG A 13 -11.51 -2.41 2.64
CA ARG A 13 -10.55 -2.14 1.57
C ARG A 13 -10.16 -0.67 1.57
N TYR A 14 -8.87 -0.39 1.37
CA TYR A 14 -8.35 0.97 1.30
C TYR A 14 -7.49 1.17 0.05
N GLU A 15 -7.64 2.29 -0.64
CA GLU A 15 -6.76 2.69 -1.74
C GLU A 15 -5.83 3.83 -1.32
N ILE A 16 -4.68 3.93 -1.98
CA ILE A 16 -3.78 5.07 -1.87
C ILE A 16 -4.24 6.14 -2.87
N GLU A 17 -4.61 7.31 -2.38
CA GLU A 17 -5.00 8.45 -3.21
C GLU A 17 -3.77 9.07 -3.88
N ASN A 18 -3.43 8.57 -5.07
CA ASN A 18 -2.35 9.10 -5.88
C ASN A 18 -2.87 10.09 -6.94
N ARG A 19 -3.10 11.35 -6.53
CA ARG A 19 -3.64 12.40 -7.42
C ARG A 19 -2.73 12.75 -8.59
N GLU A 20 -1.41 12.64 -8.41
CA GLU A 20 -0.44 12.96 -9.46
C GLU A 20 -0.26 11.83 -10.46
N ARG A 21 -0.84 10.63 -10.20
CA ARG A 21 -0.84 9.46 -11.09
C ARG A 21 0.53 9.15 -11.70
N VAL A 22 1.59 9.26 -10.90
CA VAL A 22 2.95 8.97 -11.36
C VAL A 22 3.25 7.45 -11.36
N GLU A 23 2.30 6.63 -10.88
CA GLU A 23 2.31 5.14 -10.80
C GLU A 23 3.48 4.56 -9.96
N PRO A 24 3.16 3.91 -8.82
CA PRO A 24 2.95 2.45 -8.84
C PRO A 24 1.74 1.95 -8.02
N PHE A 25 1.04 2.84 -7.32
CA PHE A 25 -0.03 2.46 -6.41
C PHE A 25 -1.41 2.44 -7.08
N ALA A 26 -1.66 1.44 -7.93
CA ALA A 26 -2.97 1.20 -8.57
C ALA A 26 -3.86 0.20 -7.81
N GLY A 27 -3.41 -0.24 -6.64
CA GLY A 27 -3.99 -1.34 -5.88
C GLY A 27 -4.73 -0.90 -4.62
N PHE A 28 -5.05 -1.88 -3.77
CA PHE A 28 -5.73 -1.66 -2.51
C PHE A 28 -5.17 -2.53 -1.37
N PHE A 29 -5.24 -2.01 -0.15
CA PHE A 29 -5.04 -2.77 1.07
C PHE A 29 -6.30 -3.51 1.48
N LEU A 30 -6.15 -4.75 1.93
CA LEU A 30 -7.16 -5.54 2.63
C LEU A 30 -6.46 -6.42 3.66
N ASP A 31 -6.86 -6.29 4.93
CA ASP A 31 -6.32 -7.07 6.05
C ASP A 31 -4.78 -7.09 6.13
N GLY A 32 -4.17 -5.94 5.84
CA GLY A 32 -2.72 -5.73 5.90
C GLY A 32 -1.94 -6.29 4.69
N LYS A 33 -2.63 -6.77 3.66
CA LYS A 33 -2.03 -7.14 2.37
C LYS A 33 -2.40 -6.12 1.31
N TYR A 34 -1.52 -5.91 0.34
CA TYR A 34 -1.73 -5.00 -0.78
C TYR A 34 -1.84 -5.78 -2.09
N TYR A 35 -2.89 -5.51 -2.86
CA TYR A 35 -3.28 -6.22 -4.08
C TYR A 35 -3.37 -5.23 -5.25
N LEU A 36 -2.86 -5.58 -6.43
CA LEU A 36 -2.95 -4.72 -7.62
C LEU A 36 -4.37 -4.59 -8.17
N THR A 37 -5.09 -5.70 -8.28
CA THR A 37 -6.45 -5.73 -8.81
C THR A 37 -7.27 -6.75 -8.03
N PRO A 38 -8.61 -6.58 -7.96
CA PRO A 38 -9.48 -7.57 -7.31
C PRO A 38 -9.46 -8.94 -8.00
N GLU A 39 -8.99 -9.02 -9.25
CA GLU A 39 -8.86 -10.25 -10.02
C GLU A 39 -7.59 -11.03 -9.69
N LEU A 40 -6.52 -10.32 -9.31
CA LEU A 40 -5.26 -10.92 -8.91
C LEU A 40 -5.32 -11.33 -7.43
N GLN A 41 -5.48 -12.63 -7.18
CA GLN A 41 -5.42 -13.21 -5.84
C GLN A 41 -4.00 -13.20 -5.23
N THR A 42 -3.02 -12.61 -5.92
CA THR A 42 -1.64 -12.50 -5.46
C THR A 42 -1.45 -11.14 -4.82
N ALA A 43 -1.19 -11.13 -3.51
CA ALA A 43 -0.72 -9.94 -2.83
C ALA A 43 0.70 -9.62 -3.29
N ILE A 44 0.94 -8.37 -3.68
CA ILE A 44 2.26 -7.87 -4.12
C ILE A 44 2.91 -6.99 -3.05
N GLY A 45 2.27 -6.86 -1.89
CA GLY A 45 2.79 -6.10 -0.76
C GLY A 45 2.04 -6.44 0.52
N TRP A 46 2.60 -6.03 1.65
CA TRP A 46 2.01 -6.25 2.96
C TRP A 46 2.52 -5.26 4.00
N LEU A 47 1.85 -5.23 5.14
CA LEU A 47 2.25 -4.43 6.29
C LEU A 47 3.06 -5.28 7.27
N GLU A 48 4.23 -4.78 7.65
CA GLU A 48 5.00 -5.25 8.80
C GLU A 48 4.90 -4.20 9.91
N GLY A 49 3.95 -4.40 10.83
CA GLY A 49 3.53 -3.34 11.75
C GLY A 49 2.93 -2.19 10.94
N ASN A 50 3.61 -1.05 10.94
CA ASN A 50 3.24 0.13 10.15
C ASN A 50 4.07 0.33 8.88
N ARG A 51 5.06 -0.54 8.62
CA ARG A 51 5.90 -0.47 7.41
C ARG A 51 5.18 -1.12 6.24
N PHE A 52 5.13 -0.42 5.11
CA PHE A 52 4.57 -0.95 3.87
C PHE A 52 5.67 -1.58 3.02
N ILE A 53 5.64 -2.91 2.93
CA ILE A 53 6.48 -3.70 2.06
C ILE A 53 5.79 -3.83 0.69
N TYR A 54 6.52 -3.50 -0.37
CA TYR A 54 6.08 -3.53 -1.76
C TYR A 54 7.06 -4.38 -2.58
N ASP A 55 6.59 -5.55 -2.99
CA ASP A 55 7.39 -6.65 -3.55
C ASP A 55 7.31 -6.75 -5.07
N GLU A 56 6.78 -5.72 -5.73
CA GLU A 56 6.77 -5.66 -7.19
C GLU A 56 8.17 -5.36 -7.71
N LEU A 57 8.50 -6.00 -8.84
CA LEU A 57 9.72 -5.79 -9.57
C LEU A 57 9.43 -4.96 -10.81
N ASP A 58 10.35 -4.09 -11.17
CA ASP A 58 10.33 -3.35 -12.42
C ASP A 58 10.63 -4.26 -13.63
N PRO A 59 10.55 -3.76 -14.88
CA PRO A 59 10.83 -4.56 -16.08
C PRO A 59 12.25 -5.11 -16.19
N GLU A 60 13.22 -4.55 -15.46
CA GLU A 60 14.60 -5.05 -15.38
C GLU A 60 14.76 -6.16 -14.32
N GLY A 61 13.73 -6.39 -13.50
CA GLY A 61 13.69 -7.39 -12.44
C GLY A 61 14.19 -6.88 -11.10
N GLU A 62 14.42 -5.57 -10.97
CA GLU A 62 14.84 -4.94 -9.71
C GLU A 62 13.63 -4.51 -8.88
N PRO A 63 13.73 -4.47 -7.53
CA PRO A 63 12.64 -3.99 -6.70
C PRO A 63 12.30 -2.52 -6.98
N VAL A 64 11.01 -2.21 -7.11
CA VAL A 64 10.54 -0.82 -7.33
C VAL A 64 10.98 0.12 -6.21
N PHE A 65 11.05 -0.38 -4.98
CA PHE A 65 11.56 0.36 -3.83
C PHE A 65 12.80 -0.31 -3.24
N GLN A 66 13.76 0.50 -2.79
CA GLN A 66 14.92 0.03 -2.06
C GLN A 66 14.49 -0.80 -0.83
N ASP A 67 15.13 -1.95 -0.62
CA ASP A 67 14.81 -2.90 0.43
C ASP A 67 13.33 -3.37 0.43
N ARG A 68 12.61 -3.16 -0.69
CA ARG A 68 11.17 -3.41 -0.85
C ARG A 68 10.31 -2.59 0.11
N VAL A 69 10.82 -1.50 0.68
CA VAL A 69 10.07 -0.65 1.62
C VAL A 69 9.57 0.59 0.89
N ALA A 70 8.27 0.61 0.59
CA ALA A 70 7.63 1.77 0.01
C ALA A 70 7.59 2.95 1.00
N GLY A 71 7.34 2.66 2.28
CA GLY A 71 7.28 3.68 3.32
C GLY A 71 6.63 3.21 4.61
N THR A 72 6.09 4.14 5.38
CA THR A 72 5.36 3.88 6.63
C THR A 72 3.97 4.47 6.59
N ILE A 73 3.00 3.73 7.14
CA ILE A 73 1.60 4.15 7.22
C ILE A 73 1.27 4.57 8.64
N LYS A 74 0.66 5.74 8.79
CA LYS A 74 0.13 6.19 10.07
C LYS A 74 -1.12 7.02 9.85
N ASP A 75 -2.17 6.79 10.64
CA ASP A 75 -3.42 7.56 10.60
C ASP A 75 -3.97 7.72 9.17
N LEU A 76 -4.00 6.62 8.41
CA LEU A 76 -4.40 6.57 7.00
C LEU A 76 -3.57 7.49 6.07
N LYS A 77 -2.29 7.66 6.37
CA LYS A 77 -1.33 8.36 5.51
C LYS A 77 -0.10 7.51 5.27
N LEU A 78 0.29 7.33 4.01
CA LEU A 78 1.55 6.70 3.62
C LEU A 78 2.62 7.78 3.47
N THR A 79 3.64 7.75 4.31
CA THR A 79 4.88 8.53 4.10
C THR A 79 5.88 7.64 3.37
N LEU A 80 6.20 8.00 2.12
CA LEU A 80 7.18 7.30 1.30
C LEU A 80 8.60 7.56 1.81
N SER A 81 9.54 6.70 1.40
CA SER A 81 10.96 6.80 1.78
C SER A 81 11.64 8.10 1.34
N ASP A 82 11.09 8.80 0.34
CA ASP A 82 11.54 10.13 -0.13
C ASP A 82 10.92 11.31 0.66
N GLY A 83 10.00 11.03 1.59
CA GLY A 83 9.29 12.02 2.39
C GLY A 83 7.95 12.50 1.80
N MET A 84 7.58 12.08 0.58
CA MET A 84 6.26 12.37 0.03
C MET A 84 5.17 11.67 0.87
N THR A 85 4.06 12.36 1.09
CA THR A 85 2.92 11.82 1.84
C THR A 85 1.71 11.66 0.94
N LEU A 86 1.11 10.47 0.95
CA LEU A 86 -0.09 10.12 0.21
C LEU A 86 -1.22 9.78 1.19
N ASP A 87 -2.44 10.24 0.89
CA ASP A 87 -3.63 9.89 1.66
C ASP A 87 -4.08 8.46 1.33
N ILE A 88 -4.64 7.77 2.33
CA ILE A 88 -5.26 6.45 2.18
C ILE A 88 -6.74 6.60 2.52
N GLN A 89 -7.61 6.09 1.66
CA GLN A 89 -9.06 6.20 1.86
C GLN A 89 -9.77 4.86 1.71
N PRO A 90 -10.84 4.62 2.49
CA PRO A 90 -11.63 3.41 2.33
C PRO A 90 -12.35 3.41 0.98
N ILE A 91 -12.31 2.28 0.27
CA ILE A 91 -13.08 2.07 -0.94
C ILE A 91 -14.50 1.67 -0.51
N ALA A 92 -15.50 2.48 -0.84
CA ALA A 92 -16.89 2.08 -0.63
C ALA A 92 -17.21 0.89 -1.55
N GLY A 93 -17.61 -0.24 -0.97
CA GLY A 93 -18.14 -1.35 -1.75
C GLY A 93 -19.44 -0.91 -2.43
N THR A 94 -19.42 -0.75 -3.75
CA THR A 94 -20.61 -0.62 -4.59
C THR A 94 -21.42 -1.91 -4.62
#